data_AF-A0A816G7T6-F1
#
_entry.id   AF-A0A816G7T6-F1
#
_cell.length_a   1.000
_cell.length_b   1.000
_cell.length_c   1.000
_cell.angle_alpha   90.00
_cell.angle_beta   90.00
_cell.angle_gamma   90.00
#
_symmetry.space_group_name_H-M   'P 1'
#
loop_
_entity.id
_entity.type
_entity.pdbx_description
1 polymer ?
#
loop_
_entity_poly.entity_id
_entity_poly.type
_entity_poly.pdbx_seq_one_letter_code
_entity_poly.pdbx_strand_id
1 'polypeptide(L)'
;MVFAGGSDQGNKFNQLNEPRNIFIDKDCSLYVSDEKNHRVMKWKKDAKVGEIVVGGNGFGTQSNQLNSPIGLSFNNEENLYVVNNGNDRIEKYEKI
;
A
#
# COMPACT_ATOMS: atom_id res chain seq x y z
N MET A 1 19.53 7.64 -3.26
CA MET A 1 18.94 7.59 -1.91
C MET A 1 17.67 6.74 -1.98
N VAL A 2 17.46 5.82 -1.05
CA VAL A 2 16.21 5.03 -0.95
C VAL A 2 15.25 5.76 -0.02
N PHE A 3 14.00 5.95 -0.46
CA PHE A 3 12.97 6.65 0.33
C PHE A 3 12.09 5.67 1.14
N ALA A 4 11.70 4.55 0.54
CA ALA A 4 10.91 3.49 1.18
C ALA A 4 11.49 2.12 0.81
N GLY A 5 11.39 1.15 1.73
CA GLY A 5 12.02 -0.17 1.56
C GLY A 5 13.55 -0.13 1.74
N GLY A 6 14.26 -0.97 0.98
CA GLY A 6 15.73 -0.96 0.90
C GLY A 6 16.47 -1.88 1.88
N SER A 7 15.76 -2.73 2.63
CA SER A 7 16.33 -3.71 3.56
C SER A 7 16.09 -5.15 3.07
N ASP A 8 16.38 -5.42 1.80
CA ASP A 8 16.00 -6.62 1.05
C ASP A 8 14.49 -6.83 0.87
N GLN A 9 14.14 -7.79 0.02
CA GLN A 9 12.75 -8.25 -0.15
C GLN A 9 12.25 -8.85 1.17
N GLY A 10 11.03 -8.49 1.56
CA GLY A 10 10.43 -9.05 2.78
C GLY A 10 9.15 -8.31 3.19
N ASN A 11 8.65 -8.63 4.38
CA ASN A 11 7.36 -8.16 4.87
C ASN A 11 7.46 -7.31 6.16
N LYS A 12 8.66 -6.98 6.63
CA LYS A 12 8.83 -6.03 7.74
C LYS A 12 8.39 -4.62 7.30
N PHE A 13 8.22 -3.71 8.27
CA PHE A 13 7.77 -2.34 7.99
C PHE A 13 8.78 -1.47 7.23
N ASN A 14 10.04 -1.89 7.13
CA ASN A 14 11.08 -1.29 6.27
C ASN A 14 11.35 -2.10 5.00
N GLN A 15 10.51 -3.08 4.67
CA GLN A 15 10.68 -3.97 3.52
C GLN A 15 9.44 -3.94 2.63
N LEU A 16 9.66 -4.26 1.36
CA LEU A 16 8.62 -4.39 0.33
C LEU A 16 8.86 -5.70 -0.44
N ASN A 17 7.83 -6.17 -1.13
CA ASN A 17 7.86 -7.39 -1.92
C ASN A 17 7.05 -7.21 -3.22
N GLU A 18 7.78 -7.04 -4.34
CA GLU A 18 7.24 -6.65 -5.65
C GLU A 18 6.30 -5.42 -5.59
N PRO A 19 6.76 -4.25 -5.12
CA PRO A 19 5.93 -3.06 -5.13
C PRO A 19 5.56 -2.66 -6.59
N ARG A 20 4.31 -2.26 -6.83
CA ARG A 20 3.79 -2.04 -8.21
C ARG A 20 3.47 -0.60 -8.57
N ASN A 21 2.92 0.15 -7.64
CA ASN A 21 2.47 1.51 -7.87
C ASN A 21 2.72 2.38 -6.65
N ILE A 22 2.78 3.69 -6.88
CA ILE A 22 2.95 4.68 -5.85
C ILE A 22 1.93 5.82 -5.99
N PHE A 23 1.61 6.44 -4.87
CA PHE A 23 0.92 7.73 -4.80
C PHE A 23 1.63 8.62 -3.78
N ILE A 24 1.77 9.91 -4.06
CA ILE A 24 2.36 10.88 -3.13
C ILE A 24 1.30 11.92 -2.77
N ASP A 25 1.00 12.06 -1.49
CA ASP A 25 0.04 13.05 -1.00
C ASP A 25 0.65 14.46 -0.87
N LYS A 26 -0.20 15.45 -0.54
CA LYS A 26 0.19 16.84 -0.32
C LYS A 26 1.23 17.03 0.80
N ASP A 27 1.29 16.10 1.75
CA ASP A 27 2.21 16.12 2.90
C ASP A 27 3.51 15.38 2.58
N CYS A 28 3.73 15.00 1.31
CA CYS A 28 4.85 14.20 0.82
C CYS A 28 4.92 12.80 1.47
N SER A 29 3.79 12.25 1.91
CA SER A 29 3.72 10.83 2.27
C SER A 29 3.62 9.98 1.02
N LEU A 30 4.40 8.91 0.97
CA LEU A 30 4.43 7.94 -0.12
C LEU A 30 3.57 6.73 0.24
N TYR A 31 2.56 6.46 -0.57
CA TYR A 31 1.78 5.23 -0.53
C TYR A 31 2.32 4.26 -1.58
N VAL A 32 2.39 2.98 -1.24
CA VAL A 32 2.96 1.92 -2.09
C VAL A 32 2.04 0.71 -2.08
N SER A 33 1.66 0.21 -3.26
CA SER A 33 1.02 -1.10 -3.38
C SER A 33 2.09 -2.19 -3.30
N ASP A 34 2.09 -2.93 -2.20
CA ASP A 34 3.08 -3.97 -1.87
C ASP A 34 2.48 -5.34 -2.23
N GLU A 35 2.54 -5.68 -3.53
CA GLU A 35 1.72 -6.72 -4.17
C GLU A 35 1.82 -8.06 -3.46
N LYS A 36 3.03 -8.60 -3.33
CA LYS A 36 3.26 -9.95 -2.78
C LYS A 36 3.13 -10.00 -1.26
N ASN A 37 3.07 -8.85 -0.61
CA ASN A 37 2.73 -8.78 0.81
C ASN A 37 1.24 -8.48 1.05
N HIS A 38 0.42 -8.36 -0.01
CA HIS A 38 -1.03 -8.20 0.10
C HIS A 38 -1.45 -7.01 0.98
N ARG A 39 -0.77 -5.88 0.81
CA ARG A 39 -0.96 -4.69 1.64
C ARG A 39 -0.68 -3.40 0.85
N VAL A 40 -1.19 -2.29 1.39
CA VAL A 40 -0.78 -0.95 1.00
C VAL A 40 -0.05 -0.33 2.18
N MET A 41 1.14 0.20 1.90
CA MET A 41 2.01 0.81 2.90
C MET A 41 2.07 2.33 2.69
N LYS A 42 2.15 3.10 3.78
CA LYS A 42 2.41 4.55 3.77
C LYS A 42 3.75 4.85 4.45
N TRP A 43 4.56 5.69 3.84
CA TRP A 43 5.75 6.29 4.45
C TRP A 43 5.54 7.79 4.55
N LYS A 44 5.54 8.32 5.77
CA LYS A 44 5.67 9.77 5.97
C LYS A 44 7.02 10.24 5.49
N LYS A 45 7.12 11.53 5.14
CA LYS A 45 8.38 12.16 4.77
C LYS A 45 9.47 11.85 5.82
N ASP A 46 10.62 11.39 5.33
CA ASP A 46 11.81 11.03 6.12
C ASP A 46 11.65 9.84 7.09
N ALA A 47 10.51 9.14 7.09
CA ALA A 47 10.29 7.97 7.94
C ALA A 47 11.18 6.78 7.52
N LYS A 48 11.69 6.04 8.51
CA LYS A 48 12.52 4.83 8.27
C LYS A 48 11.72 3.56 8.08
N VAL A 49 10.49 3.54 8.59
CA VAL A 49 9.53 2.45 8.49
C VAL A 49 8.21 3.00 7.99
N GLY A 50 7.47 2.18 7.25
CA GLY A 50 6.13 2.49 6.81
C GLY A 50 5.08 1.96 7.78
N GLU A 51 3.84 2.37 7.55
CA GLU A 51 2.65 1.89 8.24
C GLU A 51 1.73 1.19 7.24
N ILE A 52 1.09 0.09 7.67
CA ILE A 52 0.05 -0.56 6.86
C ILE A 52 -1.19 0.30 6.95
N VAL A 53 -1.72 0.73 5.79
CA VAL A 53 -2.96 1.51 5.74
C VAL A 53 -4.14 0.69 5.21
N VAL A 54 -3.88 -0.34 4.41
CA VAL A 54 -4.89 -1.28 3.90
C VAL A 54 -4.29 -2.67 3.78
N GLY A 55 -5.08 -3.71 4.09
CA GLY A 55 -4.65 -5.10 3.97
C GLY A 55 -3.73 -5.51 5.12
N GLY A 56 -2.74 -6.37 4.83
CA GLY A 56 -1.83 -6.89 5.86
C GLY A 56 -2.41 -7.95 6.78
N ASN A 57 -3.68 -8.33 6.59
CA ASN A 57 -4.37 -9.40 7.33
C ASN A 57 -4.31 -10.75 6.60
N GLY A 58 -3.21 -10.99 5.88
CA GLY A 58 -3.02 -12.14 5.00
C GLY A 58 -3.68 -11.98 3.63
N PHE A 59 -3.29 -12.87 2.72
CA PHE A 59 -3.93 -13.05 1.42
C PHE A 59 -5.36 -13.56 1.60
N GLY A 60 -6.32 -12.99 0.87
CA GLY A 60 -7.68 -13.53 0.80
C GLY A 60 -8.71 -12.56 0.24
N THR A 61 -9.99 -12.94 0.37
CA THR A 61 -11.13 -12.25 -0.25
C THR A 61 -12.01 -11.50 0.75
N GLN A 62 -11.72 -11.58 2.05
CA GLN A 62 -12.47 -10.86 3.09
C GLN A 62 -12.31 -9.33 2.95
N SER A 63 -13.18 -8.57 3.60
CA SER A 63 -13.23 -7.10 3.47
C SER A 63 -11.96 -6.39 3.95
N ASN A 64 -11.17 -7.03 4.83
CA ASN A 64 -9.90 -6.51 5.36
C ASN A 64 -8.66 -7.21 4.76
N GLN A 65 -8.85 -8.02 3.72
CA GLN A 65 -7.81 -8.77 3.02
C GLN A 65 -7.65 -8.26 1.58
N LEU A 66 -6.40 -8.29 1.10
CA LEU A 66 -6.09 -7.99 -0.28
C LEU A 66 -5.50 -9.22 -0.96
N ASN A 67 -5.55 -9.23 -2.28
CA ASN A 67 -4.91 -10.20 -3.13
C ASN A 67 -4.21 -9.46 -4.28
N SER A 68 -2.89 -9.37 -4.21
CA SER A 68 -2.05 -8.76 -5.23
C SER A 68 -2.51 -7.34 -5.62
N PRO A 69 -2.59 -6.39 -4.67
CA PRO A 69 -2.98 -5.03 -5.02
C PRO A 69 -1.93 -4.40 -5.94
N ILE A 70 -2.37 -3.79 -7.04
CA ILE A 70 -1.43 -3.26 -8.05
C ILE A 70 -1.51 -1.76 -8.25
N GLY A 71 -2.68 -1.13 -8.12
CA GLY A 71 -2.89 0.28 -8.43
C GLY A 71 -3.51 1.04 -7.27
N LEU A 72 -3.09 2.29 -7.10
CA LEU A 72 -3.57 3.20 -6.07
C LEU A 72 -4.03 4.52 -6.71
N SER A 73 -5.11 5.10 -6.21
CA SER A 73 -5.51 6.47 -6.51
C SER A 73 -6.24 7.08 -5.32
N PHE A 74 -6.12 8.38 -5.15
CA PHE A 74 -6.88 9.12 -4.15
C PHE A 74 -7.84 10.10 -4.83
N ASN A 75 -8.99 10.34 -4.20
CA ASN A 75 -9.84 11.48 -4.54
C ASN A 75 -9.52 12.69 -3.63
N ASN A 76 -10.17 13.83 -3.89
CA ASN A 76 -9.99 15.06 -3.11
C ASN A 76 -10.52 14.98 -1.67
N GLU A 77 -11.26 13.92 -1.32
CA GLU A 77 -11.79 13.67 0.03
C GLU A 77 -10.89 12.72 0.83
N GLU A 78 -9.68 12.44 0.34
CA GLU A 78 -8.71 11.54 0.97
C GLU A 78 -9.23 10.08 1.06
N ASN A 79 -10.12 9.70 0.14
CA ASN A 79 -10.49 8.29 -0.04
C ASN A 79 -9.49 7.60 -0.96
N LEU A 80 -8.98 6.45 -0.53
CA LEU A 80 -8.07 5.60 -1.29
C LEU A 80 -8.85 4.57 -2.11
N TYR A 81 -8.55 4.47 -3.39
CA TYR A 81 -9.03 3.45 -4.31
C TYR A 81 -7.90 2.48 -4.60
N VAL A 82 -8.12 1.19 -4.31
CA VAL A 82 -7.15 0.13 -4.51
C VAL A 82 -7.64 -0.83 -5.60
N VAL A 83 -6.80 -1.06 -6.61
CA VAL A 83 -7.00 -2.15 -7.58
C VAL A 83 -6.58 -3.46 -6.91
N ASN A 84 -7.53 -4.19 -6.33
CA ASN A 84 -7.30 -5.50 -5.71
C ASN A 84 -7.33 -6.58 -6.80
N ASN A 85 -6.27 -6.61 -7.60
CA ASN A 85 -6.22 -7.32 -8.89
C ASN A 85 -6.53 -8.81 -8.79
N GLY A 86 -6.00 -9.51 -7.78
CA GLY A 86 -6.24 -10.95 -7.64
C GLY A 86 -7.65 -11.29 -7.15
N ASN A 87 -8.42 -10.30 -6.68
CA ASN A 87 -9.82 -10.46 -6.29
C ASN A 87 -10.79 -9.83 -7.31
N ASP A 88 -10.31 -9.40 -8.49
CA ASP A 88 -11.10 -8.81 -9.56
C ASP A 88 -12.00 -7.64 -9.11
N ARG A 89 -11.53 -6.84 -8.14
CA ARG A 89 -12.33 -5.75 -7.54
C ARG A 89 -11.54 -4.47 -7.36
N ILE A 90 -12.27 -3.36 -7.37
CA ILE A 90 -11.79 -2.05 -6.93
C ILE A 90 -12.43 -1.74 -5.58
N GLU A 91 -11.61 -1.44 -4.58
CA GLU A 91 -12.08 -1.13 -3.23
C GLU A 91 -11.80 0.33 -2.87
N LYS A 92 -12.78 0.97 -2.22
CA LYS A 92 -12.66 2.30 -1.66
C LYS A 92 -12.45 2.19 -0.15
N TYR A 93 -11.46 2.90 0.37
CA TYR A 93 -11.20 3.06 1.80
C TYR A 93 -11.31 4.54 2.16
N GLU A 94 -12.13 4.85 3.15
CA GLU A 94 -12.48 6.23 3.48
C GLU A 94 -11.50 6.82 4.50
N LYS A 95 -11.03 8.04 4.23
CA LYS A 95 -10.24 8.87 5.16
C LYS A 95 -9.01 8.15 5.75
N ILE A 96 -8.09 7.76 4.87
CA ILE A 96 -6.86 7.01 5.19
C ILE A 96 -5.64 7.93 5.42
#